data_AF-A0A6N6MLM5-F1
#
_entry.id   AF-A0A6N6MLM5-F1
#
_cell.length_a   1.000
_cell.length_b   1.000
_cell.length_c   1.000
_cell.angle_alpha   90.00
_cell.angle_beta   90.00
_cell.angle_gamma   90.00
#
_symmetry.space_group_name_H-M   'P 1'
#
loop_
_entity.id
_entity.type
_entity.pdbx_description
1 polymer ?
#
loop_
_entity_poly.entity_id
_entity_poly.type
_entity_poly.pdbx_seq_one_letter_code
_entity_poly.pdbx_strand_id
1 'polypeptide(L)'
;MRYVASLLASLLMIAPSYAGTRYGSDRFDTWIEVPAGYVAQPEPADGDGRTLISRDGKVRILVWAGWDVSQQGLTAPPGLKVTYKARGTNWAVYSGVKSGKITYEKMVSACKDNDLIHHVLIEYPREMKTRMSGDVAQVAQSLKTGCPSWVTDPQNSDSVTSPAPTPTGR
;
A
#
# COMPACT_ATOMS: atom_id res chain seq x y z
N MET A 1 45.12 1.76 -37.18
CA MET A 1 43.90 2.53 -36.84
C MET A 1 42.68 1.73 -37.27
N ARG A 2 41.79 1.40 -36.32
CA ARG A 2 40.35 1.15 -36.53
C ARG A 2 39.70 0.88 -35.17
N TYR A 3 39.22 1.94 -34.53
CA TYR A 3 38.34 1.85 -33.37
C TYR A 3 36.96 1.43 -33.88
N VAL A 4 36.48 0.25 -33.48
CA VAL A 4 35.07 -0.14 -33.66
C VAL A 4 34.32 0.42 -32.46
N ALA A 5 33.67 1.57 -32.66
CA ALA A 5 32.79 2.16 -31.66
C ALA A 5 31.45 1.41 -31.66
N SER A 6 31.25 0.54 -30.68
CA SER A 6 29.94 -0.08 -30.42
C SER A 6 29.04 0.95 -29.74
N LEU A 7 28.11 1.53 -30.50
CA LEU A 7 26.99 2.31 -29.98
C LEU A 7 25.98 1.34 -29.33
N LEU A 8 26.01 1.22 -28.00
CA LEU A 8 24.90 0.68 -27.23
C LEU A 8 23.74 1.67 -27.28
N ALA A 9 22.78 1.42 -28.17
CA ALA A 9 21.51 2.13 -28.17
C ALA A 9 20.70 1.67 -26.94
N SER A 10 20.73 2.46 -25.86
CA SER A 10 19.86 2.28 -24.71
C SER A 10 18.42 2.58 -25.12
N LEU A 11 17.62 1.52 -25.30
CA LEU A 11 16.19 1.62 -25.54
C LEU A 11 15.52 2.14 -24.26
N LEU A 12 15.19 3.44 -24.23
CA LEU A 12 14.37 4.03 -23.17
C LEU A 12 12.96 3.43 -23.31
N MET A 13 12.64 2.41 -22.51
CA MET A 13 11.27 1.93 -22.34
C MET A 13 10.46 3.04 -21.67
N ILE A 14 9.75 3.84 -22.46
CA ILE A 14 8.73 4.77 -21.94
C ILE A 14 7.56 3.89 -21.50
N ALA A 15 7.50 3.53 -20.23
CA ALA A 15 6.34 2.85 -19.67
C ALA A 15 5.14 3.82 -19.76
N PRO A 16 3.99 3.39 -20.30
CA PRO A 16 2.79 4.20 -20.29
C PRO A 16 2.41 4.53 -18.84
N SER A 17 2.36 5.83 -18.52
CA SER A 17 1.73 6.33 -17.31
C SER A 17 0.22 6.14 -17.48
N TYR A 18 -0.31 5.02 -16.96
CA TYR A 18 -1.74 4.89 -16.77
C TYR A 18 -2.11 5.74 -15.55
N ALA A 19 -2.74 6.89 -15.78
CA ALA A 19 -3.23 7.76 -14.71
C ALA A 19 -4.28 7.01 -13.86
N GLY A 20 -3.85 6.48 -12.72
CA GLY A 20 -4.75 5.90 -11.72
C GLY A 20 -5.46 6.98 -10.92
N THR A 21 -6.54 6.62 -10.24
CA THR A 21 -7.15 7.50 -9.23
C THR A 21 -6.45 7.29 -7.90
N ARG A 22 -6.14 8.38 -7.20
CA ARG A 22 -5.42 8.36 -5.93
C ARG A 22 -6.36 8.07 -4.76
N TYR A 23 -5.97 7.14 -3.89
CA TYR A 23 -6.70 6.76 -2.68
C TYR A 23 -5.73 6.53 -1.52
N GLY A 24 -6.17 6.71 -0.29
CA GLY A 24 -5.26 6.68 0.84
C GLY A 24 -5.83 7.26 2.12
N SER A 25 -4.92 7.81 2.92
CA SER A 25 -5.17 8.51 4.19
C SER A 25 -4.43 9.84 4.16
N ASP A 26 -5.17 10.95 4.28
CA ASP A 26 -4.59 12.27 4.53
C ASP A 26 -3.89 12.29 5.90
N ARG A 27 -4.49 11.65 6.91
CA ARG A 27 -3.99 11.60 8.29
C ARG A 27 -2.54 11.08 8.34
N PHE A 28 -2.24 10.02 7.58
CA PHE A 28 -0.93 9.39 7.55
C PHE A 28 -0.09 9.70 6.31
N ASP A 29 -0.49 10.63 5.43
CA ASP A 29 0.09 10.87 4.10
C ASP A 29 0.45 9.56 3.36
N THR A 30 -0.48 8.61 3.37
CA THR A 30 -0.32 7.28 2.77
C THR A 30 -1.20 7.17 1.55
N TRP A 31 -0.62 6.87 0.38
CA TRP A 31 -1.39 6.90 -0.86
C TRP A 31 -0.99 5.81 -1.84
N ILE A 32 -1.94 5.39 -2.65
CA ILE A 32 -1.76 4.55 -3.83
C ILE A 32 -2.53 5.14 -5.01
N GLU A 33 -2.10 4.79 -6.21
CA GLU A 33 -2.85 5.00 -7.45
C GLU A 33 -3.48 3.68 -7.87
N VAL A 34 -4.80 3.70 -8.09
CA VAL A 34 -5.58 2.52 -8.47
C VAL A 34 -6.12 2.68 -9.89
N PRO A 35 -5.96 1.66 -10.77
CA PRO A 35 -6.57 1.67 -12.10
C PRO A 35 -8.09 1.83 -12.06
N ALA A 36 -8.70 2.08 -13.22
CA ALA A 36 -10.15 2.07 -13.35
C ALA A 36 -10.74 0.68 -13.03
N GLY A 37 -12.03 0.62 -12.69
CA GLY A 37 -12.75 -0.63 -12.45
C GLY A 37 -12.87 -1.05 -10.98
N TYR A 38 -12.39 -0.20 -10.08
CA TYR A 38 -12.55 -0.35 -8.64
C TYR A 38 -13.52 0.69 -8.08
N VAL A 39 -14.26 0.31 -7.04
CA VAL A 39 -15.16 1.17 -6.29
C VAL A 39 -14.60 1.32 -4.89
N ALA A 40 -14.28 2.56 -4.53
CA ALA A 40 -13.84 2.91 -3.19
C ALA A 40 -14.99 2.70 -2.20
N GLN A 41 -14.71 1.94 -1.14
CA GLN A 41 -15.64 1.76 -0.02
C GLN A 41 -15.71 3.05 0.81
N PRO A 42 -16.71 3.21 1.70
CA PRO A 42 -16.74 4.35 2.62
C PRO A 42 -15.41 4.51 3.36
N GLU A 43 -15.10 5.75 3.72
CA GLU A 43 -13.91 6.03 4.53
C GLU A 43 -14.05 5.37 5.90
N PRO A 44 -13.00 4.72 6.43
CA PRO A 44 -13.04 4.24 7.79
C PRO A 44 -13.13 5.42 8.77
N ALA A 45 -13.76 5.20 9.91
CA ALA A 45 -14.03 6.26 10.88
C ALA A 45 -12.75 6.86 11.51
N ASP A 46 -11.65 6.10 11.53
CA ASP A 46 -10.34 6.54 12.00
C ASP A 46 -9.55 7.31 10.93
N GLY A 47 -9.97 7.27 9.67
CA GLY A 47 -9.30 7.94 8.55
C GLY A 47 -7.96 7.29 8.17
N ASP A 48 -7.68 6.07 8.60
CA ASP A 48 -6.33 5.48 8.55
C ASP A 48 -6.00 4.84 7.19
N GLY A 49 -6.96 4.84 6.27
CA GLY A 49 -6.76 4.26 4.96
C GLY A 49 -8.01 4.19 4.10
N ARG A 50 -7.96 3.31 3.10
CA ARG A 50 -9.04 3.08 2.16
C ARG A 50 -9.11 1.63 1.73
N THR A 51 -10.33 1.11 1.62
CA THR A 51 -10.61 -0.16 0.93
C THR A 51 -11.23 0.12 -0.43
N LEU A 52 -10.81 -0.63 -1.44
CA LEU A 52 -11.40 -0.63 -2.78
C LEU A 52 -11.77 -2.06 -3.18
N ILE A 53 -12.88 -2.19 -3.89
CA ILE A 53 -13.39 -3.48 -4.37
C ILE A 53 -13.60 -3.37 -5.88
N SER A 54 -13.18 -4.37 -6.65
CA SER A 54 -13.48 -4.41 -8.09
C SER A 54 -14.99 -4.46 -8.32
N ARG A 55 -15.46 -3.96 -9.47
CA ARG A 55 -16.92 -3.96 -9.79
C ARG A 55 -17.58 -5.33 -9.71
N ASP A 56 -16.83 -6.41 -9.93
CA ASP A 56 -17.30 -7.80 -9.84
C ASP A 56 -17.16 -8.42 -8.43
N GLY A 57 -16.67 -7.65 -7.45
CA GLY A 57 -16.52 -8.08 -6.06
C GLY A 57 -15.36 -9.02 -5.78
N LYS A 58 -14.55 -9.39 -6.79
CA LYS A 58 -13.54 -10.45 -6.66
C LYS A 58 -12.21 -9.97 -6.09
N VAL A 59 -11.83 -8.75 -6.42
CA VAL A 59 -10.55 -8.16 -6.05
C VAL A 59 -10.77 -7.12 -4.96
N ARG A 60 -9.90 -7.14 -3.96
CA ARG A 60 -9.90 -6.18 -2.87
C ARG A 60 -8.52 -5.55 -2.74
N ILE A 61 -8.47 -4.23 -2.68
CA ILE A 61 -7.25 -3.45 -2.43
C ILE A 61 -7.45 -2.70 -1.12
N LEU A 62 -6.45 -2.74 -0.25
CA LEU A 62 -6.41 -1.96 0.98
C LEU A 62 -5.13 -1.15 0.96
N VAL A 63 -5.24 0.11 1.33
CA VAL A 63 -4.12 0.99 1.66
C VAL A 63 -4.38 1.54 3.04
N TRP A 64 -3.38 1.49 3.92
CA TRP A 64 -3.48 2.08 5.25
C TRP A 64 -2.08 2.34 5.81
N ALA A 65 -2.01 3.10 6.88
CA ALA A 65 -0.82 3.13 7.71
C ALA A 65 -1.19 3.09 9.19
N GLY A 66 -0.24 2.68 10.01
CA GLY A 66 -0.43 2.62 11.45
C GLY A 66 0.86 2.28 12.17
N TRP A 67 0.81 2.45 13.49
CA TRP A 67 1.94 2.14 14.37
C TRP A 67 2.13 0.63 14.52
N ASP A 68 3.37 0.17 14.57
CA ASP A 68 3.69 -1.22 14.92
C ASP A 68 3.58 -1.49 16.42
N VAL A 69 2.36 -1.40 16.95
CA VAL A 69 2.05 -1.66 18.36
C VAL A 69 2.37 -3.09 18.79
N SER A 70 2.43 -4.01 17.83
CA SER A 70 2.69 -5.43 18.06
C SER A 70 4.18 -5.78 18.07
N GLN A 71 5.05 -4.83 17.70
CA GLN A 71 6.49 -5.02 17.49
C GLN A 71 6.79 -6.21 16.55
N GLN A 72 5.89 -6.47 15.60
CA GLN A 72 6.05 -7.55 14.63
C GLN A 72 6.93 -7.12 13.45
N GLY A 73 7.13 -5.82 13.28
CA GLY A 73 7.80 -5.19 12.17
C GLY A 73 7.19 -5.61 10.83
N LEU A 74 8.04 -5.66 9.81
CA LEU A 74 7.64 -5.92 8.43
C LEU A 74 7.47 -7.43 8.15
N THR A 75 6.68 -8.16 8.96
CA THR A 75 6.52 -9.62 8.88
C THR A 75 5.39 -10.06 7.95
N ALA A 76 5.33 -11.38 7.66
CA ALA A 76 4.31 -11.91 6.76
C ALA A 76 2.92 -11.85 7.42
N PRO A 77 1.86 -11.60 6.65
CA PRO A 77 0.51 -11.55 7.19
C PRO A 77 0.13 -12.88 7.86
N PRO A 78 -0.51 -12.85 9.04
CA PRO A 78 -0.92 -14.07 9.72
C PRO A 78 -1.77 -14.98 8.83
N GLY A 79 -1.44 -16.27 8.82
CA GLY A 79 -2.12 -17.30 8.02
C GLY A 79 -1.77 -17.29 6.52
N LEU A 80 -0.84 -16.45 6.06
CA LEU A 80 -0.38 -16.47 4.67
C LEU A 80 0.58 -17.63 4.43
N LYS A 81 0.21 -18.55 3.52
CA LYS A 81 1.17 -19.52 2.96
C LYS A 81 2.06 -18.78 1.95
N VAL A 82 3.18 -18.25 2.42
CA VAL A 82 4.11 -17.44 1.62
C VAL A 82 4.69 -18.28 0.48
N THR A 83 4.59 -17.76 -0.74
CA THR A 83 5.21 -18.32 -1.96
C THR A 83 6.17 -17.34 -2.64
N TYR A 84 6.12 -16.07 -2.24
CA TYR A 84 7.03 -15.02 -2.70
C TYR A 84 7.33 -14.08 -1.53
N LYS A 85 8.60 -13.68 -1.42
CA LYS A 85 9.08 -12.75 -0.41
C LYS A 85 10.18 -11.90 -1.01
N ALA A 86 10.14 -10.60 -0.77
CA ALA A 86 11.23 -9.67 -1.05
C ALA A 86 11.35 -8.67 0.11
N ARG A 87 12.56 -8.18 0.39
CA ARG A 87 12.81 -7.25 1.50
C ARG A 87 13.97 -6.32 1.18
N GLY A 88 13.94 -5.14 1.78
CA GLY A 88 15.05 -4.19 1.85
C GLY A 88 15.17 -3.62 3.26
N THR A 89 15.89 -2.50 3.40
CA THR A 89 16.20 -1.87 4.70
C THR A 89 14.96 -1.52 5.52
N ASN A 90 13.97 -0.89 4.89
CA ASN A 90 12.75 -0.40 5.54
C ASN A 90 11.47 -0.87 4.84
N TRP A 91 11.54 -1.90 4.00
CA TRP A 91 10.36 -2.41 3.29
C TRP A 91 10.37 -3.93 3.18
N ALA A 92 9.19 -4.50 3.07
CA ALA A 92 8.98 -5.92 2.82
C ALA A 92 7.81 -6.16 1.89
N VAL A 93 7.88 -7.23 1.11
CA VAL A 93 6.79 -7.73 0.30
C VAL A 93 6.61 -9.21 0.62
N TYR A 94 5.36 -9.61 0.79
CA TYR A 94 4.96 -11.01 0.85
C TYR A 94 3.84 -11.26 -0.12
N SER A 95 3.90 -12.39 -0.79
CA SER A 95 2.76 -12.90 -1.51
C SER A 95 2.64 -14.40 -1.34
N GLY A 96 1.42 -14.88 -1.36
CA GLY A 96 1.09 -16.25 -1.03
C GLY A 96 -0.39 -16.52 -1.15
N VAL A 97 -0.80 -17.65 -0.60
CA VAL A 97 -2.21 -18.04 -0.55
C VAL A 97 -2.72 -17.94 0.89
N LYS A 98 -3.83 -17.23 1.08
CA LYS A 98 -4.57 -17.12 2.34
C LYS A 98 -6.04 -17.33 2.04
N SER A 99 -6.67 -18.26 2.76
CA SER A 99 -8.10 -18.58 2.60
C SER A 99 -8.53 -18.81 1.14
N GLY A 100 -7.70 -19.52 0.35
CA GLY A 100 -7.97 -19.83 -1.06
C GLY A 100 -7.73 -18.70 -2.06
N LYS A 101 -7.42 -17.47 -1.62
CA LYS A 101 -7.09 -16.32 -2.46
C LYS A 101 -5.58 -16.07 -2.50
N ILE A 102 -5.11 -15.43 -3.56
CA ILE A 102 -3.78 -14.82 -3.55
C ILE A 102 -3.87 -13.55 -2.72
N THR A 103 -2.95 -13.40 -1.78
CA THR A 103 -2.71 -12.15 -1.06
C THR A 103 -1.33 -11.66 -1.42
N TYR A 104 -1.22 -10.38 -1.77
CA TYR A 104 0.02 -9.65 -1.91
C TYR A 104 -0.01 -8.52 -0.89
N GLU A 105 1.04 -8.37 -0.10
CA GLU A 105 1.18 -7.24 0.80
C GLU A 105 2.58 -6.65 0.67
N LYS A 106 2.64 -5.32 0.46
CA LYS A 106 3.85 -4.52 0.57
C LYS A 106 3.72 -3.62 1.79
N MET A 107 4.77 -3.63 2.61
CA MET A 107 4.92 -2.78 3.77
C MET A 107 6.15 -1.90 3.60
N VAL A 108 6.06 -0.66 4.05
CA VAL A 108 7.17 0.29 4.11
C VAL A 108 7.11 0.97 5.46
N SER A 109 8.15 0.78 6.28
CA SER A 109 8.36 1.54 7.51
C SER A 109 8.98 2.90 7.15
N ALA A 110 8.40 3.96 7.70
CA ALA A 110 8.82 5.34 7.49
C ALA A 110 8.83 6.13 8.80
N CYS A 111 9.31 7.37 8.69
CA CYS A 111 9.47 8.33 9.77
C CYS A 111 10.60 8.02 10.75
N LYS A 112 11.04 9.06 11.46
CA LYS A 112 12.12 8.95 12.43
C LYS A 112 11.65 7.98 13.53
N ASP A 113 12.50 7.03 13.87
CA ASP A 113 12.26 5.91 14.79
C ASP A 113 11.47 4.70 14.24
N ASN A 114 11.11 4.68 12.93
CA ASN A 114 10.65 3.50 12.16
C ASN A 114 9.31 2.84 12.56
N ASP A 115 8.52 3.43 13.45
CA ASP A 115 7.32 2.76 13.98
C ASP A 115 6.06 2.95 13.14
N LEU A 116 6.05 3.91 12.19
CA LEU A 116 4.92 4.08 11.27
C LEU A 116 5.11 3.17 10.05
N ILE A 117 4.20 2.20 9.88
CA ILE A 117 4.23 1.29 8.75
C ILE A 117 3.08 1.62 7.79
N HIS A 118 3.43 1.82 6.54
CA HIS A 118 2.51 2.00 5.43
C HIS A 118 2.31 0.67 4.72
N HIS A 119 1.08 0.32 4.44
CA HIS A 119 0.69 -0.94 3.86
C HIS A 119 -0.09 -0.74 2.57
N VAL A 120 0.15 -1.64 1.62
CA VAL A 120 -0.81 -1.95 0.56
C VAL A 120 -1.00 -3.45 0.49
N LEU A 121 -2.24 -3.90 0.58
CA LEU A 121 -2.64 -5.30 0.52
C LEU A 121 -3.63 -5.49 -0.61
N ILE A 122 -3.37 -6.48 -1.47
CA ILE A 122 -4.19 -6.83 -2.61
C ILE A 122 -4.59 -8.31 -2.50
N GLU A 123 -5.89 -8.58 -2.55
CA GLU A 123 -6.45 -9.92 -2.54
C GLU A 123 -7.25 -10.21 -3.80
N TYR A 124 -7.05 -11.38 -4.39
CA TYR A 124 -7.79 -11.81 -5.57
C TYR A 124 -7.80 -13.33 -5.73
N PRO A 125 -8.77 -13.90 -6.47
CA PRO A 125 -8.83 -15.33 -6.76
C PRO A 125 -7.60 -15.83 -7.53
N ARG A 126 -7.20 -17.09 -7.29
CA ARG A 126 -5.96 -17.66 -7.84
C ARG A 126 -5.94 -17.67 -9.37
N GLU A 127 -7.09 -17.90 -9.98
CA GLU A 127 -7.32 -17.92 -11.42
C GLU A 127 -7.08 -16.55 -12.09
N MET A 128 -7.11 -15.46 -11.31
CA MET A 128 -6.87 -14.11 -11.83
C MET A 128 -5.38 -13.71 -11.85
N LYS A 129 -4.45 -14.58 -11.41
CA LYS A 129 -3.02 -14.27 -11.26
C LYS A 129 -2.39 -13.58 -12.48
N THR A 130 -2.63 -14.11 -13.68
CA THR A 130 -2.06 -13.55 -14.90
C THR A 130 -2.62 -12.15 -15.18
N ARG A 131 -3.95 -11.99 -15.11
CA ARG A 131 -4.64 -10.71 -15.33
C ARG A 131 -4.22 -9.64 -14.31
N MET A 132 -4.02 -10.04 -13.05
CA MET A 132 -3.72 -9.12 -11.94
C MET A 132 -2.26 -8.67 -11.89
N SER A 133 -1.36 -9.26 -12.68
CA SER A 133 0.08 -8.95 -12.61
C SER A 133 0.38 -7.47 -12.85
N GLY A 134 -0.28 -6.84 -13.84
CA GLY A 134 -0.15 -5.41 -14.12
C GLY A 134 -0.71 -4.53 -13.00
N ASP A 135 -1.96 -4.76 -12.60
CA ASP A 135 -2.62 -4.00 -11.52
C ASP A 135 -1.82 -4.08 -10.20
N VAL A 136 -1.36 -5.27 -9.82
CA VAL A 136 -0.56 -5.48 -8.60
C VAL A 136 0.75 -4.69 -8.68
N ALA A 137 1.45 -4.74 -9.82
CA ALA A 137 2.69 -4.01 -9.99
C ALA A 137 2.47 -2.50 -9.92
N GLN A 138 1.47 -1.97 -10.64
CA GLN A 138 1.15 -0.55 -10.65
C GLN A 138 0.78 -0.04 -9.24
N VAL A 139 -0.18 -0.71 -8.58
CA VAL A 139 -0.64 -0.32 -7.25
C VAL A 139 0.50 -0.40 -6.23
N ALA A 140 1.28 -1.49 -6.23
CA ALA A 140 2.38 -1.65 -5.28
C ALA A 140 3.52 -0.64 -5.50
N GLN A 141 3.81 -0.27 -6.75
CA GLN A 141 4.80 0.75 -7.08
C GLN A 141 4.34 2.15 -6.69
N SER A 142 3.04 2.41 -6.78
CA SER A 142 2.44 3.72 -6.44
C SER A 142 2.35 4.02 -4.95
N LEU A 143 2.67 3.06 -4.06
CA LEU A 143 2.63 3.27 -2.61
C LEU A 143 3.57 4.42 -2.22
N LYS A 144 2.97 5.59 -1.98
CA LYS A 144 3.61 6.78 -1.42
C LYS A 144 3.49 6.73 0.09
N THR A 145 4.63 6.93 0.74
CA THR A 145 4.77 7.01 2.19
C THR A 145 5.21 8.41 2.58
N GLY A 146 4.48 9.05 3.47
CA GLY A 146 4.84 10.34 4.05
C GLY A 146 5.09 10.26 5.54
N CYS A 147 5.48 11.41 6.10
CA CYS A 147 5.60 11.61 7.54
C CYS A 147 4.83 12.86 7.93
N PRO A 148 3.58 12.71 8.38
CA PRO A 148 2.78 13.85 8.82
C PRO A 148 3.51 14.64 9.92
N SER A 149 3.30 15.96 9.95
CA SER A 149 3.98 16.83 10.92
C SER A 149 3.70 16.42 12.37
N TRP A 150 2.49 15.96 12.68
CA TRP A 150 2.08 15.48 14.00
C TRP A 150 2.78 14.17 14.42
N VAL A 151 3.37 13.43 13.47
CA VAL A 151 4.24 12.28 13.74
C VAL A 151 5.66 12.74 14.06
N THR A 152 6.14 13.81 13.42
CA THR A 152 7.51 14.30 13.57
C THR A 152 7.71 15.34 14.66
N ASP A 153 6.62 15.88 15.23
CA ASP A 153 6.64 16.89 16.29
C ASP A 153 5.93 16.36 17.56
N PRO A 154 6.70 15.94 18.59
CA PRO A 154 6.14 15.43 19.85
C PRO A 154 5.28 16.45 20.62
N GLN A 155 5.37 17.75 20.33
CA GLN A 155 4.59 18.79 21.03
C GLN A 155 3.17 18.96 20.47
N ASN A 156 2.81 18.25 19.38
CA ASN A 156 1.51 18.38 18.71
C ASN A 156 0.68 17.08 18.73
N SER A 157 1.01 16.13 19.61
CA SER A 157 0.31 14.85 19.74
C SER A 157 -1.03 14.95 20.50
N ASP A 158 -1.20 15.97 21.35
CA ASP A 158 -2.40 16.16 22.19
C ASP A 158 -3.59 16.80 21.44
N SER A 159 -3.38 17.35 20.25
CA SER A 159 -4.40 18.11 19.50
C SER A 159 -5.21 17.26 18.52
N VAL A 160 -4.89 15.96 18.37
CA VAL A 160 -5.59 15.00 17.49
C VAL A 160 -6.39 13.99 18.33
N THR A 161 -7.05 14.43 19.40
CA THR A 161 -8.17 13.65 19.93
C THR A 161 -9.38 13.91 19.04
N SER A 162 -9.77 12.89 18.28
CA SER A 162 -11.04 12.85 17.53
C SER A 162 -12.17 13.39 18.43
N PRO A 163 -13.05 14.29 17.95
CA PRO A 163 -14.13 14.80 18.79
C PRO A 163 -14.96 13.63 19.29
N ALA A 164 -15.06 13.49 20.61
CA ALA A 164 -15.86 12.46 21.25
C ALA A 164 -17.28 12.45 20.63
N PRO A 165 -17.90 11.27 20.41
CA PRO A 165 -19.25 11.21 19.88
C PRO A 165 -20.17 12.03 20.79
N THR A 166 -20.86 13.00 20.21
CA THR A 166 -21.87 13.80 20.91
C THR A 166 -22.88 12.85 21.55
N PRO A 167 -23.12 12.90 22.87
CA PRO A 167 -24.14 12.06 23.48
C PRO A 167 -25.49 12.49 22.93
N THR A 168 -26.09 11.63 22.10
CA THR A 168 -27.51 11.74 21.77
C THR A 168 -28.29 11.58 23.06
N GLY A 169 -28.83 12.70 23.54
CA GLY A 169 -29.63 12.78 24.76
C GLY A 169 -30.82 11.84 24.74
N ARG A 170 -31.24 11.47 25.94
CA ARG A 170 -32.57 10.94 26.22
C ARG A 170 -33.11 11.66 27.45
#